data_AF-A0A087S311-F1
#
_entry.id   AF-A0A087S311-F1
#
_cell.length_a   1.000
_cell.length_b   1.000
_cell.length_c   1.000
_cell.angle_alpha   90.00
_cell.angle_beta   90.00
_cell.angle_gamma   90.00
#
_symmetry.space_group_name_H-M   'P 1'
#
loop_
_entity.id
_entity.type
_entity.pdbx_description
1 polymer ?
#
loop_
_entity_poly.entity_id
_entity_poly.type
_entity_poly.pdbx_seq_one_letter_code
_entity_poly.pdbx_strand_id
1 'polypeptide(L)'
;MNKTTVQISKDAKAKFDMIKAKFVAQGKSLSTDLQFFDYLADLQLELFSSITPDDMSSVENLIKNQINLKFLINEKAKNIKIILTDVDGVLSDGGRYYSKNGEIIKKFHTRDGMGVNVLLRNKIKTVIVTKETSPIVKKWAKDMNISHIYNGVIKKESILTKVCKTFKVMPSEIAYIGDDINDLELMKKVGFSGTPKNSDFSTKKIVDYICENNAGQTAFREFADIILYSKFPDKTKWY
;
A
#
# COMPACT_ATOMS: atom_id res chain seq x y z
N MET A 1 -18.36 -5.31 -6.93
CA MET A 1 -18.41 -3.87 -7.24
C MET A 1 -17.07 -3.48 -7.83
N ASN A 2 -17.03 -3.07 -9.11
CA ASN A 2 -15.81 -2.69 -9.82
C ASN A 2 -15.24 -1.39 -9.22
N LYS A 3 -14.04 -1.42 -8.64
CA LYS A 3 -13.31 -0.19 -8.30
C LYS A 3 -12.51 0.26 -9.52
N THR A 4 -13.00 1.32 -10.15
CA THR A 4 -12.39 1.99 -11.30
C THR A 4 -11.08 2.64 -10.88
N THR A 5 -9.95 2.26 -11.46
CA THR A 5 -8.72 3.07 -11.39
C THR A 5 -8.99 4.36 -12.18
N VAL A 6 -9.26 5.46 -11.47
CA VAL A 6 -9.55 6.75 -12.12
C VAL A 6 -8.24 7.29 -12.69
N GLN A 7 -8.09 7.15 -14.00
CA GLN A 7 -7.02 7.81 -14.74
C GLN A 7 -7.39 9.30 -14.83
N ILE A 8 -6.66 10.15 -14.10
CA ILE A 8 -6.91 11.60 -14.07
C ILE A 8 -6.67 12.14 -15.48
N SER A 9 -7.67 12.78 -16.08
CA SER A 9 -7.50 13.41 -17.40
C SER A 9 -6.47 14.54 -17.31
N LYS A 10 -5.74 14.78 -18.40
CA LYS A 10 -4.77 15.90 -18.46
C LYS A 10 -5.43 17.24 -18.10
N ASP A 11 -6.69 17.42 -18.49
CA ASP A 11 -7.47 18.62 -18.20
C ASP A 11 -7.84 18.75 -16.72
N ALA A 12 -8.16 17.63 -16.05
CA ALA A 12 -8.41 17.62 -14.61
C ALA A 12 -7.13 17.95 -13.81
N LYS A 13 -5.97 17.46 -14.26
CA LYS A 13 -4.68 17.80 -13.64
C LYS A 13 -4.31 19.28 -13.87
N ALA A 14 -4.51 19.80 -15.08
CA ALA A 14 -4.27 21.22 -15.38
C ALA A 14 -5.17 22.14 -14.54
N LYS A 15 -6.47 21.80 -14.39
CA LYS A 15 -7.40 22.53 -13.51
C LYS A 15 -6.96 22.47 -12.05
N PHE A 16 -6.53 21.31 -11.56
CA PHE A 16 -6.02 21.13 -10.21
C PHE A 16 -4.78 22.00 -9.93
N ASP A 17 -3.79 21.98 -10.83
CA ASP A 17 -2.56 22.75 -10.70
C ASP A 17 -2.84 24.27 -10.73
N MET A 18 -3.81 24.72 -11.55
CA MET A 18 -4.26 26.12 -11.59
C MET A 18 -4.87 26.57 -10.25
N ILE A 19 -5.72 25.74 -9.63
CA ILE A 19 -6.34 26.08 -8.33
C ILE A 19 -5.27 26.12 -7.24
N LYS A 20 -4.35 25.14 -7.22
CA LYS A 20 -3.22 25.11 -6.29
C LYS A 20 -2.36 26.37 -6.40
N ALA A 21 -2.04 26.80 -7.62
CA ALA A 21 -1.30 28.03 -7.87
C ALA A 21 -2.00 29.30 -7.33
N LYS A 22 -3.34 29.38 -7.42
CA LYS A 22 -4.10 30.50 -6.84
C LYS A 22 -3.98 30.57 -5.32
N PHE A 23 -4.06 29.44 -4.62
CA PHE A 23 -3.92 29.42 -3.16
C PHE A 23 -2.48 29.70 -2.70
N VAL A 24 -1.47 29.24 -3.46
CA VAL A 24 -0.06 29.62 -3.21
C VAL A 24 0.13 31.13 -3.39
N ALA A 25 -0.47 31.73 -4.42
CA ALA A 25 -0.43 33.18 -4.65
C ALA A 25 -1.11 34.00 -3.54
N GLN A 26 -2.02 33.39 -2.77
CA GLN A 26 -2.64 33.98 -1.57
C GLN A 26 -1.78 33.79 -0.30
N GLY A 27 -0.53 33.34 -0.43
CA GLY A 27 0.42 33.19 0.67
C GLY A 27 0.27 31.89 1.46
N LYS A 28 -0.49 30.90 0.97
CA LYS A 28 -0.61 29.59 1.63
C LYS A 28 0.60 28.71 1.26
N SER A 29 1.24 28.11 2.26
CA SER A 29 2.41 27.24 2.08
C SER A 29 2.00 25.83 1.63
N LEU A 30 1.70 25.67 0.33
CA LEU A 30 1.19 24.44 -0.28
C LEU A 30 2.13 23.97 -1.41
N SER A 31 3.34 23.55 -1.04
CA SER A 31 4.40 23.21 -1.99
C SER A 31 4.22 21.83 -2.65
N THR A 32 3.44 20.94 -2.04
CA THR A 32 3.14 19.60 -2.57
C THR A 32 1.65 19.40 -2.83
N ASP A 33 1.31 18.48 -3.74
CA ASP A 33 -0.09 18.14 -4.00
C ASP A 33 -0.76 17.59 -2.73
N LEU A 34 0.00 16.87 -1.89
CA LEU A 34 -0.48 16.34 -0.61
C LEU A 34 -0.84 17.46 0.39
N GLN A 35 0.01 18.48 0.53
CA GLN A 35 -0.30 19.66 1.36
C GLN A 35 -1.52 20.41 0.85
N PHE A 36 -1.67 20.53 -0.47
CA PHE A 36 -2.84 21.15 -1.07
C PHE A 36 -4.12 20.34 -0.80
N PHE A 37 -4.04 19.01 -0.85
CA PHE A 37 -5.16 18.14 -0.49
C PHE A 37 -5.51 18.19 0.99
N ASP A 38 -4.52 18.21 1.89
CA ASP A 38 -4.75 18.33 3.33
C ASP A 38 -5.38 19.70 3.65
N TYR A 39 -4.91 20.78 3.01
CA TYR A 39 -5.51 22.10 3.11
C TYR A 39 -6.96 22.15 2.60
N LEU A 40 -7.28 21.47 1.49
CA LEU A 40 -8.65 21.38 0.99
C LEU A 40 -9.57 20.54 1.89
N ALA A 41 -9.02 19.52 2.55
CA ALA A 41 -9.74 18.73 3.55
C ALA A 41 -10.00 19.54 4.84
N ASP A 42 -9.08 20.41 5.24
CA ASP A 42 -9.27 21.34 6.35
C ASP A 42 -10.27 22.46 5.99
N LEU A 43 -10.26 22.95 4.74
CA LEU A 43 -11.24 23.93 4.23
C LEU A 43 -12.68 23.37 4.14
N GLN A 44 -12.85 22.06 4.16
CA GLN A 44 -14.14 21.38 4.04
C GLN A 44 -15.08 21.57 5.24
N LEU A 45 -14.65 22.29 6.30
CA LEU A 45 -15.55 22.77 7.35
C LEU A 45 -16.25 24.11 7.03
N GLU A 46 -15.82 24.86 6.01
CA GLU A 46 -16.39 26.20 5.72
C GLU A 46 -16.98 26.36 4.31
N LEU A 47 -16.71 25.47 3.35
CA LEU A 47 -17.00 25.72 1.93
C LEU A 47 -18.40 25.31 1.41
N PHE A 48 -19.39 25.09 2.27
CA PHE A 48 -20.71 24.60 1.85
C PHE A 48 -21.69 25.65 1.29
N SER A 49 -21.30 26.90 1.01
CA SER A 49 -22.29 27.97 0.74
C SER A 49 -22.22 28.77 -0.57
N SER A 50 -21.27 28.62 -1.51
CA SER A 50 -21.35 29.47 -2.73
C SER A 50 -20.39 29.17 -3.90
N ILE A 51 -20.62 28.18 -4.79
CA ILE A 51 -20.02 28.14 -6.16
C ILE A 51 -20.96 27.42 -7.16
N THR A 52 -20.97 27.87 -8.44
CA THR A 52 -21.92 27.52 -9.53
C THR A 52 -21.66 26.19 -10.29
N PRO A 53 -22.67 25.63 -11.02
CA PRO A 53 -22.83 24.17 -11.17
C PRO A 53 -22.04 23.41 -12.27
N ASP A 54 -21.71 24.00 -13.41
CA ASP A 54 -21.55 23.16 -14.63
C ASP A 54 -20.16 22.55 -14.90
N ASP A 55 -19.09 23.05 -14.29
CA ASP A 55 -17.73 22.46 -14.40
C ASP A 55 -17.18 21.97 -13.05
N MET A 56 -17.86 22.36 -11.96
CA MET A 56 -17.52 22.04 -10.59
C MET A 56 -18.00 20.66 -10.17
N SER A 57 -19.09 20.14 -10.72
CA SER A 57 -19.62 18.83 -10.29
C SER A 57 -18.62 17.69 -10.52
N SER A 58 -17.89 17.71 -11.63
CA SER A 58 -16.89 16.68 -11.93
C SER A 58 -15.64 16.80 -11.05
N VAL A 59 -15.16 18.02 -10.81
CA VAL A 59 -14.01 18.28 -9.93
C VAL A 59 -14.36 18.00 -8.47
N GLU A 60 -15.54 18.41 -8.01
CA GLU A 60 -16.08 18.07 -6.70
C GLU A 60 -16.26 16.57 -6.53
N ASN A 61 -16.80 15.87 -7.52
CA ASN A 61 -16.95 14.42 -7.47
C ASN A 61 -15.59 13.71 -7.42
N LEU A 62 -14.60 14.19 -8.19
CA LEU A 62 -13.23 13.68 -8.12
C LEU A 62 -12.61 13.89 -6.74
N ILE A 63 -12.74 15.09 -6.18
CA ILE A 63 -12.24 15.43 -4.83
C ILE A 63 -12.96 14.60 -3.77
N LYS A 64 -14.30 14.53 -3.81
CA LYS A 64 -15.12 13.70 -2.90
C LYS A 64 -14.71 12.24 -2.99
N ASN A 65 -14.50 11.70 -4.19
CA ASN A 65 -14.06 10.31 -4.38
C ASN A 65 -12.66 10.07 -3.82
N GLN A 66 -11.71 10.98 -4.04
CA GLN A 66 -10.36 10.86 -3.49
C GLN A 66 -10.35 10.95 -1.95
N ILE A 67 -11.13 11.88 -1.39
CA ILE A 67 -11.29 12.01 0.07
C ILE A 67 -11.92 10.75 0.66
N ASN A 68 -12.99 10.22 0.04
CA ASN A 68 -13.62 8.97 0.46
C ASN A 68 -12.64 7.79 0.38
N LEU A 69 -11.82 7.70 -0.67
CA LEU A 69 -10.79 6.66 -0.81
C LEU A 69 -9.73 6.77 0.29
N LYS A 70 -9.19 7.97 0.54
CA LYS A 70 -8.20 8.22 1.61
C LYS A 70 -8.79 7.87 2.99
N PHE A 71 -10.05 8.26 3.24
CA PHE A 71 -10.77 7.90 4.46
C PHE A 71 -10.93 6.38 4.61
N LEU A 72 -11.40 5.68 3.57
CA LEU A 72 -11.56 4.22 3.57
C LEU A 72 -10.23 3.49 3.80
N ILE A 73 -9.15 3.95 3.15
CA ILE A 73 -7.80 3.40 3.35
C ILE A 73 -7.39 3.59 4.81
N ASN A 74 -7.53 4.80 5.36
CA ASN A 74 -7.18 5.09 6.75
C ASN A 74 -7.98 4.24 7.74
N GLU A 75 -9.30 4.10 7.53
CA GLU A 75 -10.18 3.32 8.40
C GLU A 75 -9.80 1.83 8.45
N LYS A 76 -9.38 1.27 7.31
CA LYS A 76 -8.90 -0.12 7.26
C LYS A 76 -7.49 -0.26 7.84
N ALA A 77 -6.58 0.62 7.43
CA ALA A 77 -5.17 0.53 7.76
C ALA A 77 -4.87 0.80 9.25
N LYS A 78 -5.66 1.64 9.94
CA LYS A 78 -5.46 1.95 11.38
C LYS A 78 -5.56 0.73 12.29
N ASN A 79 -6.30 -0.30 11.91
CA ASN A 79 -6.53 -1.49 12.73
C ASN A 79 -5.46 -2.58 12.53
N ILE A 80 -4.55 -2.41 11.58
CA ILE A 80 -3.55 -3.42 11.23
C ILE A 80 -2.55 -3.61 12.35
N LYS A 81 -2.27 -4.89 12.68
CA LYS A 81 -1.31 -5.34 13.71
C LYS A 81 -0.18 -6.19 13.14
N ILE A 82 -0.38 -6.75 11.94
CA ILE A 82 0.61 -7.57 11.25
C ILE A 82 0.49 -7.36 9.74
N ILE A 83 1.64 -7.38 9.05
CA ILE A 83 1.70 -7.34 7.60
C ILE A 83 2.22 -8.69 7.09
N LEU A 84 1.48 -9.26 6.17
CA LEU A 84 1.90 -10.39 5.35
C LEU A 84 2.36 -9.85 3.98
N THR A 85 3.38 -10.46 3.37
CA THR A 85 3.87 -10.06 2.04
C THR A 85 4.24 -11.29 1.22
N ASP A 86 3.96 -11.25 -0.09
CA ASP A 86 4.69 -12.09 -1.04
C ASP A 86 6.14 -11.61 -1.20
N VAL A 87 6.94 -12.39 -1.91
CA VAL A 87 8.31 -12.12 -2.29
C VAL A 87 8.39 -11.70 -3.74
N ASP A 88 8.15 -12.65 -4.64
CA ASP A 88 8.30 -12.42 -6.07
C ASP A 88 7.18 -11.53 -6.57
N GLY A 89 7.51 -10.49 -7.33
CA GLY A 89 6.53 -9.52 -7.80
C GLY A 89 6.05 -8.54 -6.72
N VAL A 90 6.62 -8.58 -5.50
CA VAL A 90 6.40 -7.57 -4.45
C VAL A 90 7.71 -7.03 -3.89
N LEU A 91 8.42 -7.83 -3.09
CA LEU A 91 9.73 -7.49 -2.52
C LEU A 91 10.86 -7.58 -3.56
N SER A 92 10.70 -8.47 -4.54
CA SER A 92 11.51 -8.55 -5.74
C SER A 92 10.74 -7.97 -6.94
N ASP A 93 11.45 -7.71 -8.04
CA ASP A 93 10.84 -7.28 -9.30
C ASP A 93 10.21 -8.43 -10.10
N GLY A 94 10.08 -9.63 -9.50
CA GLY A 94 9.59 -10.85 -10.15
C GLY A 94 10.65 -11.57 -11.00
N GLY A 95 11.81 -10.95 -11.18
CA GLY A 95 12.95 -11.54 -11.88
C GLY A 95 13.64 -12.62 -11.05
N ARG A 96 14.01 -13.72 -11.71
CA ARG A 96 14.81 -14.80 -11.13
C ARG A 96 15.97 -15.12 -12.05
N TYR A 97 17.19 -15.07 -11.52
CA TYR A 97 18.40 -15.29 -12.31
C TYR A 97 18.95 -16.69 -12.05
N TYR A 98 19.07 -17.48 -13.12
CA TYR A 98 19.42 -18.89 -13.05
C TYR A 98 20.83 -19.16 -13.55
N SER A 99 21.51 -20.06 -12.85
CA SER A 99 22.61 -20.86 -13.39
C SER A 99 22.07 -22.20 -13.90
N LYS A 100 22.95 -23.02 -14.48
CA LYS A 100 22.62 -24.42 -14.82
C LYS A 100 22.13 -25.27 -13.64
N ASN A 101 22.42 -24.85 -12.40
CA ASN A 101 22.07 -25.58 -11.17
C ASN A 101 20.86 -24.99 -10.43
N GLY A 102 20.19 -23.97 -10.98
CA GLY A 102 19.05 -23.31 -10.35
C GLY A 102 19.27 -21.81 -10.11
N GLU A 103 18.32 -21.19 -9.38
CA GLU A 103 18.33 -19.77 -9.05
C GLU A 103 19.52 -19.40 -8.16
N ILE A 104 20.27 -18.38 -8.57
CA ILE A 104 21.48 -17.92 -7.87
C ILE A 104 21.38 -16.48 -7.38
N ILE A 105 20.56 -15.65 -8.03
CA ILE A 105 20.44 -14.23 -7.70
C ILE A 105 18.95 -13.83 -7.69
N LYS A 106 18.59 -13.08 -6.66
CA LYS A 106 17.31 -12.36 -6.54
C LYS A 106 17.61 -10.98 -5.95
N LYS A 107 17.01 -9.95 -6.51
CA LYS A 107 17.22 -8.56 -6.09
C LYS A 107 16.11 -8.15 -5.12
N PHE A 108 16.50 -7.45 -4.05
CA PHE A 108 15.62 -6.81 -3.09
C PHE A 108 15.98 -5.33 -2.96
N HIS A 109 15.01 -4.49 -2.61
CA HIS A 109 15.26 -3.06 -2.40
C HIS A 109 15.55 -2.73 -0.94
N THR A 110 16.60 -1.95 -0.68
CA THR A 110 17.02 -1.57 0.70
C THR A 110 15.95 -0.80 1.46
N ARG A 111 15.22 0.08 0.78
CA ARG A 111 14.08 0.83 1.36
C ARG A 111 12.94 -0.07 1.82
N ASP A 112 12.68 -1.20 1.17
CA ASP A 112 11.69 -2.18 1.64
C ASP A 112 12.16 -2.83 2.95
N GLY A 113 13.46 -3.13 3.05
CA GLY A 113 14.10 -3.54 4.29
C GLY A 113 13.94 -2.51 5.42
N MET A 114 14.10 -1.22 5.12
CA MET A 114 13.80 -0.15 6.10
C MET A 114 12.32 -0.16 6.51
N GLY A 115 11.40 -0.36 5.56
CA GLY A 115 9.96 -0.51 5.86
C GLY A 115 9.69 -1.61 6.89
N VAL A 116 10.29 -2.79 6.71
CA VAL A 116 10.20 -3.90 7.68
C VAL A 116 10.67 -3.47 9.08
N ASN A 117 11.79 -2.75 9.16
CA ASN A 117 12.37 -2.33 10.43
C ASN A 117 11.55 -1.23 11.12
N VAL A 118 11.02 -0.25 10.38
CA VAL A 118 10.14 0.79 10.95
C VAL A 118 8.85 0.16 11.49
N LEU A 119 8.24 -0.79 10.75
CA LEU A 119 7.08 -1.54 11.25
C LEU A 119 7.41 -2.24 12.57
N LEU A 120 8.56 -2.93 12.63
CA LEU A 120 8.98 -3.64 13.83
C LEU A 120 9.17 -2.72 15.05
N ARG A 121 9.79 -1.54 14.87
CA ARG A 121 9.92 -0.50 15.92
C ARG A 121 8.56 -0.05 16.46
N ASN A 122 7.55 -0.04 15.60
CA ASN A 122 6.16 0.29 15.92
C ASN A 122 5.32 -0.93 16.32
N LYS A 123 5.97 -2.06 16.63
CA LYS A 123 5.35 -3.32 17.08
C LYS A 123 4.43 -3.98 16.04
N ILE A 124 4.57 -3.62 14.77
CA ILE A 124 3.89 -4.29 13.66
C ILE A 124 4.87 -5.31 13.06
N LYS A 125 4.52 -6.58 13.16
CA LYS A 125 5.38 -7.66 12.62
C LYS A 125 5.17 -7.80 11.12
N THR A 126 6.24 -8.15 10.41
CA THR A 126 6.19 -8.53 8.99
C THR A 126 6.44 -10.02 8.84
N VAL A 127 5.64 -10.68 8.01
CA VAL A 127 5.71 -12.12 7.74
C VAL A 127 5.66 -12.37 6.23
N ILE A 128 6.52 -13.26 5.75
CA ILE A 128 6.53 -13.67 4.35
C ILE A 128 5.60 -14.87 4.15
N VAL A 129 4.79 -14.85 3.08
CA VAL A 129 3.98 -15.98 2.61
C VAL A 129 4.32 -16.25 1.16
N THR A 130 4.99 -17.36 0.88
CA THR A 130 5.50 -17.64 -0.47
C THR A 130 5.49 -19.13 -0.79
N LYS A 131 5.42 -19.45 -2.09
CA LYS A 131 5.58 -20.82 -2.59
C LYS A 131 7.05 -21.24 -2.61
N GLU A 132 7.98 -20.32 -2.84
CA GLU A 132 9.39 -20.67 -2.98
C GLU A 132 10.04 -21.05 -1.65
N THR A 133 11.11 -21.83 -1.71
CA THR A 133 11.86 -22.30 -0.53
C THR A 133 13.32 -21.90 -0.56
N SER A 134 13.68 -20.92 -1.40
CA SER A 134 15.04 -20.50 -1.67
C SER A 134 15.79 -20.07 -0.39
N PRO A 135 17.08 -20.44 -0.23
CA PRO A 135 17.90 -19.93 0.86
C PRO A 135 18.13 -18.42 0.76
N ILE A 136 18.02 -17.83 -0.45
CA ILE A 136 18.20 -16.39 -0.68
C ILE A 136 17.15 -15.59 0.11
N VAL A 137 15.88 -15.99 0.02
CA VAL A 137 14.77 -15.37 0.77
C VAL A 137 14.97 -15.52 2.27
N LYS A 138 15.37 -16.70 2.73
CA LYS A 138 15.63 -16.94 4.17
C LYS A 138 16.74 -16.03 4.71
N LYS A 139 17.81 -15.84 3.94
CA LYS A 139 18.92 -14.97 4.30
C LYS A 139 18.47 -13.50 4.37
N TRP A 140 17.80 -13.00 3.33
CA TRP A 140 17.29 -11.63 3.32
C TRP A 140 16.30 -11.36 4.46
N ALA A 141 15.37 -12.30 4.68
CA ALA A 141 14.38 -12.20 5.75
C ALA A 141 15.02 -12.11 7.15
N LYS A 142 16.07 -12.91 7.39
CA LYS A 142 16.86 -12.82 8.63
C LYS A 142 17.52 -11.46 8.77
N ASP A 143 18.19 -10.98 7.73
CA ASP A 143 18.94 -9.73 7.76
C ASP A 143 18.03 -8.50 7.93
N MET A 144 16.77 -8.58 7.47
CA MET A 144 15.78 -7.50 7.59
C MET A 144 14.83 -7.60 8.80
N ASN A 145 15.03 -8.58 9.69
CA ASN A 145 14.18 -8.81 10.86
C ASN A 145 12.72 -9.21 10.54
N ILE A 146 12.50 -9.95 9.44
CA ILE A 146 11.21 -10.59 9.16
C ILE A 146 10.89 -11.56 10.30
N SER A 147 9.68 -11.45 10.86
CA SER A 147 9.28 -12.19 12.07
C SER A 147 9.02 -13.66 11.81
N HIS A 148 8.55 -14.01 10.61
CA HIS A 148 8.30 -15.40 10.22
C HIS A 148 8.23 -15.57 8.70
N ILE A 149 8.50 -16.78 8.22
CA ILE A 149 8.35 -17.16 6.81
C ILE A 149 7.46 -18.41 6.73
N TYR A 150 6.34 -18.30 6.04
CA TYR A 150 5.56 -19.43 5.56
C TYR A 150 5.96 -19.70 4.11
N ASN A 151 6.88 -20.64 3.91
CA ASN A 151 7.37 -21.04 2.60
C ASN A 151 6.74 -22.36 2.12
N GLY A 152 6.84 -22.67 0.83
CA GLY A 152 6.20 -23.86 0.24
C GLY A 152 4.67 -23.78 0.20
N VAL A 153 4.10 -22.58 0.40
CA VAL A 153 2.65 -22.37 0.47
C VAL A 153 2.09 -22.21 -0.94
N ILE A 154 1.27 -23.18 -1.37
CA ILE A 154 0.61 -23.15 -2.68
C ILE A 154 -0.69 -22.35 -2.61
N LYS A 155 -1.56 -22.69 -1.65
CA LYS A 155 -2.83 -21.99 -1.37
C LYS A 155 -2.62 -20.99 -0.26
N LYS A 156 -2.31 -19.74 -0.60
CA LYS A 156 -1.88 -18.74 0.38
C LYS A 156 -2.95 -18.42 1.42
N GLU A 157 -4.22 -18.51 1.10
CA GLU A 157 -5.33 -18.32 2.04
C GLU A 157 -5.37 -19.36 3.17
N SER A 158 -4.77 -20.54 2.97
CA SER A 158 -4.77 -21.63 3.97
C SER A 158 -3.97 -21.30 5.24
N ILE A 159 -3.03 -20.35 5.17
CA ILE A 159 -2.20 -19.96 6.31
C ILE A 159 -2.92 -19.05 7.31
N LEU A 160 -4.06 -18.45 6.93
CA LEU A 160 -4.71 -17.43 7.75
C LEU A 160 -5.02 -17.91 9.17
N THR A 161 -5.59 -19.10 9.30
CA THR A 161 -5.89 -19.70 10.62
C THR A 161 -4.62 -19.86 11.46
N LYS A 162 -3.50 -20.24 10.84
CA LYS A 162 -2.21 -20.42 11.51
C LYS A 162 -1.62 -19.07 11.94
N VAL A 163 -1.70 -18.05 11.07
CA VAL A 163 -1.28 -16.67 11.38
C VAL A 163 -2.10 -16.11 12.55
N CYS A 164 -3.43 -16.18 12.47
CA CYS A 164 -4.32 -15.67 13.52
C CYS A 164 -3.99 -16.29 14.89
N LYS A 165 -3.79 -17.62 14.95
CA LYS A 165 -3.40 -18.32 16.18
C LYS A 165 -2.02 -17.91 16.68
N THR A 166 -1.03 -17.89 15.79
CA THR A 166 0.38 -17.62 16.15
C THR A 166 0.58 -16.19 16.66
N PHE A 167 -0.06 -15.22 16.00
CA PHE A 167 0.13 -13.81 16.27
C PHE A 167 -0.98 -13.19 17.12
N LYS A 168 -2.02 -13.96 17.48
CA LYS A 168 -3.18 -13.51 18.27
C LYS A 168 -3.87 -12.29 17.65
N VAL A 169 -4.19 -12.42 16.37
CA VAL A 169 -4.85 -11.38 15.57
C VAL A 169 -6.08 -11.94 14.87
N MET A 170 -7.03 -11.07 14.52
CA MET A 170 -8.14 -11.40 13.63
C MET A 170 -7.76 -11.15 12.16
N PRO A 171 -8.43 -11.79 11.18
CA PRO A 171 -8.20 -11.50 9.76
C PRO A 171 -8.33 -10.01 9.40
N SER A 172 -9.24 -9.28 10.04
CA SER A 172 -9.44 -7.84 9.90
C SER A 172 -8.28 -6.98 10.40
N GLU A 173 -7.34 -7.55 11.16
CA GLU A 173 -6.15 -6.88 11.70
C GLU A 173 -4.88 -7.26 10.93
N ILE A 174 -5.03 -8.05 9.86
CA ILE A 174 -3.95 -8.47 8.96
C ILE A 174 -3.99 -7.57 7.73
N ALA A 175 -2.82 -7.09 7.31
CA ALA A 175 -2.63 -6.55 5.98
C ALA A 175 -1.90 -7.56 5.10
N TYR A 176 -2.20 -7.59 3.80
CA TYR A 176 -1.47 -8.42 2.83
C TYR A 176 -1.14 -7.63 1.57
N ILE A 177 0.10 -7.76 1.08
CA ILE A 177 0.50 -7.30 -0.24
C ILE A 177 0.99 -8.49 -1.09
N GLY A 178 0.38 -8.63 -2.26
CA GLY A 178 0.71 -9.65 -3.28
C GLY A 178 0.63 -9.03 -4.66
N ASP A 179 0.80 -9.81 -5.72
CA ASP A 179 0.89 -9.30 -7.09
C ASP A 179 0.15 -10.13 -8.15
N ASP A 180 -0.14 -11.41 -7.90
CA ASP A 180 -0.65 -12.34 -8.92
C ASP A 180 -1.85 -13.20 -8.47
N ILE A 181 -2.33 -14.08 -9.34
CA ILE A 181 -3.55 -14.89 -9.19
C ILE A 181 -3.56 -15.78 -7.93
N ASN A 182 -2.39 -16.22 -7.46
CA ASN A 182 -2.23 -17.05 -6.26
C ASN A 182 -2.44 -16.26 -4.95
N ASP A 183 -2.56 -14.94 -5.04
CA ASP A 183 -2.81 -14.03 -3.92
C ASP A 183 -4.27 -13.69 -3.70
N LEU A 184 -5.10 -13.83 -4.74
CA LEU A 184 -6.46 -13.28 -4.78
C LEU A 184 -7.31 -13.73 -3.59
N GLU A 185 -7.24 -15.01 -3.24
CA GLU A 185 -8.04 -15.57 -2.14
C GLU A 185 -7.56 -15.13 -0.76
N LEU A 186 -6.26 -14.83 -0.60
CA LEU A 186 -5.73 -14.26 0.64
C LEU A 186 -6.09 -12.77 0.74
N MET A 187 -5.92 -12.00 -0.34
CA MET A 187 -6.27 -10.58 -0.40
C MET A 187 -7.72 -10.31 -0.01
N LYS A 188 -8.67 -11.14 -0.46
CA LYS A 188 -10.11 -11.01 -0.13
C LYS A 188 -10.44 -11.21 1.35
N LYS A 189 -9.58 -11.88 2.10
CA LYS A 189 -9.87 -12.36 3.47
C LYS A 189 -9.19 -11.54 4.57
N VAL A 190 -8.28 -10.63 4.21
CA VAL A 190 -7.56 -9.77 5.15
C VAL A 190 -8.26 -8.41 5.31
N GLY A 191 -7.93 -7.68 6.38
CA GLY A 191 -8.53 -6.38 6.69
C GLY A 191 -8.10 -5.26 5.75
N PHE A 192 -6.87 -5.34 5.23
CA PHE A 192 -6.33 -4.38 4.27
C PHE A 192 -5.45 -5.09 3.25
N SER A 193 -5.69 -4.85 1.97
CA SER A 193 -4.94 -5.49 0.89
C SER A 193 -4.29 -4.49 -0.05
N GLY A 194 -3.08 -4.82 -0.51
CA GLY A 194 -2.30 -4.00 -1.41
C GLY A 194 -1.77 -4.78 -2.61
N THR A 195 -1.44 -4.08 -3.70
CA THR A 195 -0.71 -4.66 -4.83
C THR A 195 0.25 -3.63 -5.43
N PRO A 196 1.45 -4.02 -5.89
CA PRO A 196 2.33 -3.14 -6.67
C PRO A 196 1.70 -2.58 -7.96
N LYS A 197 2.24 -1.47 -8.45
CA LYS A 197 1.71 -0.80 -9.65
C LYS A 197 1.70 -1.68 -10.91
N ASN A 198 2.69 -2.55 -11.07
CA ASN A 198 2.85 -3.41 -12.24
C ASN A 198 2.26 -4.81 -12.05
N SER A 199 1.47 -5.05 -11.01
CA SER A 199 0.81 -6.32 -10.74
C SER A 199 -0.29 -6.68 -11.74
N ASP A 200 -0.75 -7.93 -11.69
CA ASP A 200 -1.81 -8.45 -12.54
C ASP A 200 -3.10 -7.60 -12.48
N PHE A 201 -3.87 -7.62 -13.56
CA PHE A 201 -5.12 -6.89 -13.61
C PHE A 201 -6.15 -7.40 -12.59
N SER A 202 -6.13 -8.70 -12.30
CA SER A 202 -7.08 -9.32 -11.37
C SER A 202 -6.83 -8.90 -9.92
N THR A 203 -5.58 -8.71 -9.52
CA THR A 203 -5.23 -8.23 -8.17
C THR A 203 -5.65 -6.77 -7.99
N LYS A 204 -5.32 -5.90 -8.95
CA LYS A 204 -5.72 -4.48 -8.95
C LYS A 204 -7.23 -4.25 -8.80
N LYS A 205 -8.05 -5.16 -9.30
CA LYS A 205 -9.52 -5.07 -9.20
C LYS A 205 -10.08 -5.27 -7.80
N ILE A 206 -9.37 -6.01 -6.95
CA ILE A 206 -9.91 -6.48 -5.67
C ILE A 206 -9.26 -5.86 -4.44
N VAL A 207 -8.06 -5.29 -4.60
CA VAL A 207 -7.30 -4.75 -3.47
C VAL A 207 -7.86 -3.41 -2.97
N ASP A 208 -7.52 -3.09 -1.72
CA ASP A 208 -7.87 -1.79 -1.12
C ASP A 208 -6.94 -0.67 -1.59
N TYR A 209 -5.69 -1.02 -1.88
CA TYR A 209 -4.68 -0.08 -2.31
C TYR A 209 -3.86 -0.62 -3.48
N ILE A 210 -3.64 0.20 -4.50
CA ILE A 210 -2.70 -0.07 -5.58
C ILE A 210 -1.54 0.90 -5.38
N CYS A 211 -0.33 0.36 -5.23
CA CYS A 211 0.84 1.19 -5.05
C CYS A 211 1.13 2.03 -6.29
N GLU A 212 1.77 3.18 -6.09
CA GLU A 212 2.37 3.98 -7.15
C GLU A 212 3.72 3.42 -7.58
N ASN A 213 4.42 2.72 -6.68
CA ASN A 213 5.67 2.05 -6.97
C ASN A 213 5.47 0.63 -7.54
N ASN A 214 6.42 0.21 -8.38
CA ASN A 214 6.47 -1.13 -8.93
C ASN A 214 7.06 -2.14 -7.93
N ALA A 215 6.82 -3.42 -8.21
CA ALA A 215 7.48 -4.56 -7.58
C ALA A 215 9.00 -4.40 -7.55
N GLY A 216 9.65 -4.70 -6.42
CA GLY A 216 11.10 -4.57 -6.24
C GLY A 216 11.64 -3.13 -6.36
N GLN A 217 10.74 -2.14 -6.42
CA GLN A 217 11.02 -0.71 -6.51
C GLN A 217 10.28 0.06 -5.40
N THR A 218 10.29 -0.48 -4.18
CA THR A 218 9.74 0.16 -2.97
C THR A 218 8.23 0.09 -2.75
N ALA A 219 7.52 -0.76 -3.48
CA ALA A 219 6.08 -0.97 -3.26
C ALA A 219 5.75 -1.45 -1.84
N PHE A 220 6.57 -2.34 -1.25
CA PHE A 220 6.36 -2.77 0.14
C PHE A 220 6.56 -1.62 1.13
N ARG A 221 7.60 -0.80 0.93
CA ARG A 221 7.85 0.39 1.75
C ARG A 221 6.69 1.37 1.70
N GLU A 222 6.16 1.64 0.52
CA GLU A 222 4.99 2.51 0.35
C GLU A 222 3.77 1.96 1.09
N PHE A 223 3.48 0.67 0.92
CA PHE A 223 2.38 0.00 1.62
C PHE A 223 2.54 0.04 3.15
N ALA A 224 3.77 -0.16 3.64
CA ALA A 224 4.11 -0.04 5.05
C ALA A 224 3.89 1.39 5.57
N ASP A 225 4.33 2.41 4.82
CA ASP A 225 4.19 3.82 5.19
C ASP A 225 2.73 4.23 5.32
N ILE A 226 1.85 3.79 4.41
CA ILE A 226 0.41 4.04 4.51
C ILE A 226 -0.14 3.52 5.82
N ILE A 227 0.18 2.27 6.18
CA ILE A 227 -0.28 1.67 7.43
C ILE A 227 0.26 2.43 8.65
N LEU A 228 1.52 2.82 8.63
CA LEU A 228 2.14 3.58 9.71
C LEU A 228 1.49 4.96 9.87
N TYR A 229 1.31 5.71 8.78
CA TYR A 229 0.67 7.03 8.81
C TYR A 229 -0.79 6.96 9.23
N SER A 230 -1.55 5.96 8.76
CA SER A 230 -2.95 5.77 9.19
C SER A 230 -3.08 5.39 10.66
N LYS A 231 -2.13 4.61 11.19
CA LYS A 231 -2.17 4.12 12.58
C LYS A 231 -1.54 5.08 13.59
N PHE A 232 -0.52 5.82 13.19
CA PHE A 232 0.30 6.67 14.05
C PHE A 232 0.59 8.03 13.39
N PRO A 233 -0.44 8.85 13.10
CA PRO A 233 -0.27 10.10 12.34
C PRO A 233 0.79 11.03 12.95
N ASP A 234 0.85 11.12 14.29
CA ASP A 234 1.76 12.05 14.98
C ASP A 234 2.91 11.37 15.76
N LYS A 235 2.97 10.03 15.77
CA LYS A 235 3.80 9.27 16.75
C LYS A 235 4.54 8.06 16.17
N THR A 236 4.79 8.04 14.87
CA THR A 236 5.56 6.95 14.25
C THR A 236 7.01 6.96 14.74
N LYS A 237 7.49 5.82 15.27
CA LYS A 237 8.90 5.63 15.64
C LYS A 237 9.72 5.27 14.41
N TRP A 238 10.36 6.28 13.82
CA TRP A 238 11.17 6.10 12.62
C TRP A 238 12.53 5.46 12.89
N TYR A 239 13.11 5.72 14.07
CA TYR A 239 14.42 5.21 14.50
C TYR A 239 14.35 4.55 15.88
#